data_AF-A0A085FZ34-F1
#
_entry.id   AF-A0A085FZ34-F1
#
_cell.length_a   1.000
_cell.length_b   1.000
_cell.length_c   1.000
_cell.angle_alpha   90.00
_cell.angle_beta   90.00
_cell.angle_gamma   90.00
#
_symmetry.space_group_name_H-M   'P 1'
#
loop_
_entity.id
_entity.type
_entity.pdbx_description
1 polymer ?
#
loop_
_entity_poly.entity_id
_entity_poly.type
_entity_poly.pdbx_seq_one_letter_code
_entity_poly.pdbx_strand_id
1 'polypeptide(L)'
;MNKKIIAIAILAGSAFASVAHAASGTINFTGNVTAATCTIDTGSKNQTVALGTVGTTDFPSAGSTSGNGQITMVLSACPAGATQASVSFGGPA
;
A
#
# COMPACT_ATOMS: atom_id res chain seq x y z
N MET A 1 43.08 -62.95 9.77
CA MET A 1 41.80 -62.23 9.53
C MET A 1 42.06 -61.35 8.31
N ASN A 2 41.35 -61.31 7.21
CA ASN A 2 40.47 -62.30 6.75
C ASN A 2 39.12 -62.02 7.42
N LYS A 3 38.67 -62.51 8.60
CA LYS A 3 37.60 -61.74 9.32
C LYS A 3 37.96 -60.21 9.52
N LYS A 4 39.25 -59.80 9.44
CA LYS A 4 39.76 -58.40 9.49
C LYS A 4 39.33 -57.70 8.23
N ILE A 5 39.31 -58.38 7.09
CA ILE A 5 38.96 -57.77 5.80
C ILE A 5 37.48 -57.39 5.78
N ILE A 6 36.60 -58.22 6.34
CA ILE A 6 35.17 -57.88 6.49
C ILE A 6 34.99 -56.74 7.51
N ALA A 7 35.69 -56.80 8.64
CA ALA A 7 35.65 -55.71 9.63
C ALA A 7 36.20 -54.38 9.08
N ILE A 8 37.25 -54.44 8.24
CA ILE A 8 37.86 -53.28 7.58
C ILE A 8 36.92 -52.73 6.50
N ALA A 9 36.23 -53.58 5.74
CA ALA A 9 35.27 -53.14 4.74
C ALA A 9 34.06 -52.42 5.36
N ILE A 10 33.60 -52.87 6.53
CA ILE A 10 32.50 -52.24 7.26
C ILE A 10 32.96 -50.91 7.90
N LEU A 11 34.18 -50.84 8.44
CA LEU A 11 34.77 -49.58 8.92
C LEU A 11 35.05 -48.59 7.78
N ALA A 12 35.40 -49.08 6.60
CA ALA A 12 35.61 -48.24 5.43
C ALA A 12 34.28 -47.69 4.89
N GLY A 13 33.21 -48.48 4.94
CA GLY A 13 31.87 -48.08 4.48
C GLY A 13 31.18 -47.04 5.38
N SER A 14 31.45 -47.05 6.70
CA SER A 14 30.86 -46.09 7.63
C SER A 14 31.47 -44.68 7.55
N ALA A 15 32.65 -44.53 6.93
CA ALA A 15 33.29 -43.23 6.73
C ALA A 15 32.63 -42.39 5.61
N PHE A 16 31.77 -43.01 4.78
CA PHE A 16 31.10 -42.33 3.67
C PHE A 16 29.63 -42.01 3.95
N ALA A 17 29.20 -42.01 5.21
CA ALA A 17 27.92 -41.43 5.59
C ALA A 17 27.98 -39.92 5.30
N SER A 18 27.60 -39.54 4.08
CA SER A 18 27.48 -38.17 3.63
C SER A 18 26.55 -37.44 4.59
N VAL A 19 27.11 -36.52 5.37
CA VAL A 19 26.32 -35.62 6.18
C VAL A 19 25.50 -34.80 5.18
N ALA A 20 24.18 -35.02 5.13
CA ALA A 20 23.28 -34.19 4.38
C ALA A 20 23.27 -32.82 5.09
N HIS A 21 24.22 -31.95 4.74
CA HIS A 21 24.27 -30.61 5.27
C HIS A 21 23.17 -29.81 4.56
N ALA A 22 21.95 -29.86 5.12
CA ALA A 22 20.91 -28.91 4.77
C ALA A 22 21.36 -27.54 5.28
N ALA A 23 22.22 -26.87 4.51
CA ALA A 23 22.49 -25.45 4.68
C ALA A 23 21.14 -24.76 4.45
N SER A 24 20.49 -24.41 5.57
CA SER A 24 19.25 -23.67 5.56
C SER A 24 19.61 -22.26 5.10
N GLY A 25 19.55 -22.02 3.79
CA GLY A 25 19.78 -20.71 3.22
C GLY A 25 18.72 -19.74 3.74
N THR A 26 19.14 -18.59 4.26
CA THR A 26 18.21 -17.54 4.67
C THR A 26 17.67 -16.85 3.42
N ILE A 27 16.40 -17.13 3.07
CA ILE A 27 15.72 -16.37 2.02
C ILE A 27 15.35 -15.00 2.60
N ASN A 28 16.09 -13.98 2.19
CA ASN A 28 15.82 -12.59 2.57
C ASN A 28 14.88 -11.98 1.53
N PHE A 29 13.58 -11.95 1.86
CA PHE A 29 12.62 -11.18 1.09
C PHE A 29 12.74 -9.71 1.50
N THR A 30 13.32 -8.90 0.61
CA THR A 30 13.31 -7.44 0.73
C THR A 30 12.30 -6.88 -0.24
N GLY A 31 11.33 -6.13 0.27
CA GLY A 31 10.25 -5.54 -0.52
C GLY A 31 9.47 -4.54 0.31
N ASN A 32 8.97 -3.50 -0.34
CA ASN A 32 8.17 -2.46 0.29
C ASN A 32 6.69 -2.69 -0.06
N VAL A 33 5.84 -2.95 0.93
CA VAL A 33 4.40 -3.15 0.73
C VAL A 33 3.69 -1.79 0.78
N THR A 34 3.29 -1.25 -0.36
CA THR A 34 2.55 0.03 -0.43
C THR A 34 1.09 -0.17 -0.78
N ALA A 35 0.24 -0.02 0.24
CA ALA A 35 -1.12 0.49 0.13
C ALA A 35 -1.20 1.90 0.76
N ALA A 36 -0.11 2.68 0.64
CA ALA A 36 -0.04 3.99 1.28
C ALA A 36 -0.94 4.96 0.50
N THR A 37 -2.08 5.27 1.07
CA THR A 37 -2.95 6.35 0.61
C THR A 37 -2.55 7.63 1.35
N CYS A 38 -2.85 8.79 0.77
CA CYS A 38 -2.76 10.02 1.53
C CYS A 38 -3.84 10.02 2.62
N THR A 39 -3.50 10.54 3.79
CA THR A 39 -4.47 10.81 4.85
C THR A 39 -5.18 12.11 4.53
N ILE A 40 -6.50 12.07 4.37
CA ILE A 40 -7.29 13.31 4.24
C ILE A 40 -7.41 13.94 5.63
N ASP A 41 -7.07 15.21 5.72
CA ASP A 41 -7.13 15.99 6.95
C ASP A 41 -8.53 15.98 7.57
N THR A 42 -8.62 16.00 8.91
CA THR A 42 -9.90 15.96 9.63
C THR A 42 -10.81 17.13 9.28
N GLY A 43 -10.26 18.33 9.06
CA GLY A 43 -11.02 19.49 8.59
C GLY A 43 -11.51 19.33 7.16
N SER A 44 -10.91 18.41 6.39
CA SER A 44 -11.31 18.12 5.02
C SER A 44 -12.34 16.99 4.89
N LYS A 45 -12.58 16.21 5.97
CA LYS A 45 -13.51 15.07 5.99
C LYS A 45 -14.97 15.47 5.87
N ASN A 46 -15.37 16.48 6.66
CA ASN A 46 -16.74 16.94 6.77
C ASN A 46 -16.72 18.46 6.72
N GLN A 47 -17.07 19.00 5.56
CA GLN A 47 -17.09 20.44 5.32
C GLN A 47 -18.50 20.90 4.97
N THR A 48 -18.93 22.00 5.58
CA THR A 48 -20.10 22.74 5.13
C THR A 48 -19.61 23.92 4.30
N VAL A 49 -19.92 23.89 3.01
CA VAL A 49 -19.48 24.92 2.06
C VAL A 49 -20.56 25.98 1.97
N ALA A 50 -20.27 27.18 2.47
CA ALA A 50 -21.18 28.30 2.36
C ALA A 50 -21.16 28.85 0.92
N LEU A 51 -22.32 28.87 0.26
CA LEU A 51 -22.48 29.47 -1.07
C LEU A 51 -22.69 30.99 -1.02
N GLY A 52 -22.86 31.55 0.18
CA GLY A 52 -23.24 32.94 0.39
C GLY A 52 -24.74 33.18 0.26
N THR A 53 -25.14 34.44 0.37
CA THR A 53 -26.51 34.87 0.11
C THR A 53 -26.64 35.23 -1.37
N VAL A 54 -27.51 34.52 -2.08
CA VAL A 54 -27.80 34.76 -3.50
C VAL A 54 -29.23 35.29 -3.65
N GLY A 55 -29.39 36.34 -4.45
CA GLY A 55 -30.68 36.96 -4.75
C GLY A 55 -31.30 36.40 -6.03
N THR A 56 -32.61 36.57 -6.19
CA THR A 56 -33.31 36.15 -7.41
C THR A 56 -32.82 36.93 -8.64
N THR A 57 -32.35 38.15 -8.45
CA THR A 57 -31.74 38.99 -9.50
C THR A 57 -30.42 38.44 -10.04
N ASP A 58 -29.76 37.55 -9.30
CA ASP A 58 -28.49 36.94 -9.73
C ASP A 58 -28.69 35.81 -10.75
N PHE A 59 -29.96 35.45 -11.02
CA PHE A 59 -30.33 34.40 -11.97
C PHE A 59 -31.29 34.93 -13.06
N PRO A 60 -30.84 35.86 -13.93
CA PRO A 60 -31.71 36.50 -14.92
C PRO A 60 -32.21 35.55 -16.02
N SER A 61 -31.58 34.39 -16.20
CA SER A 61 -31.94 33.41 -17.23
C SER A 61 -31.54 31.99 -16.84
N ALA A 62 -32.13 30.99 -17.51
CA ALA A 62 -31.76 29.59 -17.31
C ALA A 62 -30.27 29.38 -17.62
N GLY A 63 -29.58 28.68 -16.71
CA GLY A 63 -28.13 28.46 -16.79
C GLY A 63 -27.28 29.54 -16.11
N SER A 64 -27.89 30.60 -15.56
CA SER A 64 -27.16 31.58 -14.72
C SER A 64 -26.58 30.90 -13.48
N THR A 65 -25.39 31.31 -13.06
CA THR A 65 -24.70 30.81 -11.88
C THR A 65 -24.47 31.95 -10.89
N SER A 66 -24.56 31.65 -9.60
CA SER A 66 -24.25 32.60 -8.52
C SER A 66 -23.76 31.85 -7.29
N GLY A 67 -23.12 32.58 -6.38
CA GLY A 67 -22.37 32.02 -5.26
C GLY A 67 -20.97 31.53 -5.68
N ASN A 68 -20.07 31.43 -4.71
CA ASN A 68 -18.67 31.05 -4.93
C ASN A 68 -18.19 30.02 -3.89
N GLY A 69 -18.99 28.98 -3.66
CA GLY A 69 -18.61 27.89 -2.77
C GLY A 69 -17.30 27.24 -3.19
N GLN A 70 -16.25 27.45 -2.41
CA GLN A 70 -14.96 26.79 -2.61
C GLN A 70 -14.88 25.54 -1.73
N ILE A 71 -14.43 24.44 -2.34
CA ILE A 71 -14.12 23.19 -1.64
C ILE A 71 -12.61 23.01 -1.66
N THR A 72 -11.98 22.97 -0.49
CA THR A 72 -10.55 22.70 -0.36
C THR A 72 -10.36 21.39 0.39
N MET A 73 -9.62 20.45 -0.19
CA MET A 73 -9.27 19.19 0.47
C MET A 73 -7.77 19.13 0.68
N VAL A 74 -7.37 18.96 1.94
CA VAL A 74 -5.97 18.82 2.32
C VAL A 74 -5.66 17.34 2.51
N LEU A 75 -4.66 16.88 1.77
CA LEU A 75 -4.11 15.53 1.85
C LEU A 75 -2.73 15.62 2.49
N SER A 76 -2.49 14.79 3.49
CA SER A 76 -1.25 14.71 4.26
C SER A 76 -0.72 13.28 4.28
N ALA A 77 0.51 13.08 4.75
CA ALA A 77 1.15 11.76 4.84
C ALA A 77 1.09 10.96 3.53
N CYS A 78 1.17 11.64 2.38
CA CYS A 78 1.24 10.98 1.08
C CYS A 78 2.60 10.27 0.93
N PRO A 79 2.63 9.01 0.47
CA PRO A 79 3.90 8.33 0.21
C PRO A 79 4.64 8.98 -0.96
N ALA A 80 5.97 8.82 -1.00
CA ALA A 80 6.82 9.38 -2.07
C ALA A 80 6.44 8.91 -3.49
N GLY A 81 5.76 7.77 -3.62
CA GLY A 81 5.25 7.27 -4.90
C GLY A 81 3.90 7.85 -5.34
N ALA A 82 3.21 8.62 -4.49
CA ALA A 82 1.93 9.26 -4.86
C ALA A 82 2.19 10.49 -5.73
N THR A 83 1.85 10.39 -7.02
CA THR A 83 2.03 11.47 -8.00
C THR A 83 0.72 12.10 -8.46
N GLN A 84 -0.41 11.45 -8.18
CA GLN A 84 -1.73 11.85 -8.63
C GLN A 84 -2.77 11.58 -7.54
N ALA A 85 -3.79 12.44 -7.47
CA ALA A 85 -4.97 12.26 -6.65
C ALA A 85 -6.22 12.57 -7.48
N SER A 86 -7.27 11.77 -7.33
CA SER A 86 -8.54 11.93 -8.03
C SER A 86 -9.67 12.08 -7.02
N VAL A 87 -10.64 12.92 -7.36
CA VAL A 87 -11.82 13.20 -6.53
C VAL A 87 -13.06 12.92 -7.37
N SER A 88 -14.06 12.28 -6.77
CA SER A 88 -15.39 12.10 -7.36
C SER A 88 -16.45 12.62 -6.40
N PHE A 89 -17.39 13.41 -6.93
CA PHE A 89 -18.53 13.92 -6.18
C PHE A 89 -19.76 13.06 -6.50
N GLY A 90 -20.47 12.62 -5.46
CA GLY A 90 -21.72 11.89 -5.57
C GLY A 90 -22.82 12.62 -4.79
N GLY A 91 -24.04 12.63 -5.34
CA GLY A 91 -25.21 13.24 -4.71
C GLY A 91 -26.50 12.61 -5.22
N PRO A 92 -27.64 12.84 -4.55
CA PRO A 92 -28.95 12.39 -5.01
C PRO A 92 -29.30 13.03 -6.36
N ALA A 93 -30.04 12.27 -7.19
CA ALA A 93 -30.55 12.69 -8.49
C ALA A 93 -31.74 13.65 -8.35
#